data_AF-A0A4S2KM31-F1
#
_entry.id   AF-A0A4S2KM31-F1
#
_cell.length_a   1.000
_cell.length_b   1.000
_cell.length_c   1.000
_cell.angle_alpha   90.00
_cell.angle_beta   90.00
_cell.angle_gamma   90.00
#
_symmetry.space_group_name_H-M   'P 1'
#
loop_
_entity.id
_entity.type
_entity.pdbx_description
1 polymer ?
#
loop_
_entity_poly.entity_id
_entity_poly.type
_entity_poly.pdbx_seq_one_letter_code
_entity_poly.pdbx_strand_id
1 'polypeptide(L)'
;MRYISSDEYMCKLFCYFTPRYKYLQQLDLTEKNFDVDVFVNFLDNCGRRLTHLRIRKCCKDLNPVLLKISKTCKNLKSTCIL
;
A
#
# COMPACT_ATOMS: atom_id res chain seq x y z
N MET A 1 0.99 27.49 -5.91
CA MET A 1 1.24 26.12 -5.42
C MET A 1 -0.02 25.30 -5.68
N ARG A 2 0.07 24.16 -6.37
CA ARG A 2 -1.10 23.28 -6.58
C ARG A 2 -1.32 22.49 -5.30
N TYR A 3 -2.51 22.58 -4.71
CA TYR A 3 -2.91 21.74 -3.59
C TYR A 3 -3.15 20.33 -4.14
N ILE A 4 -2.14 19.47 -4.01
CA ILE A 4 -2.27 18.06 -4.37
C ILE A 4 -2.95 17.40 -3.17
N SER A 5 -4.13 16.82 -3.37
CA SER A 5 -4.79 16.07 -2.30
C SER A 5 -3.88 14.92 -1.85
N SER A 6 -3.96 14.51 -0.58
CA SER A 6 -3.16 13.38 -0.07
C SER A 6 -3.33 12.14 -0.94
N ASP A 7 -4.54 11.92 -1.44
CA ASP A 7 -4.89 10.77 -2.26
C ASP A 7 -4.19 10.83 -3.62
N GLU A 8 -4.16 12.00 -4.29
CA GLU A 8 -3.44 12.17 -5.56
C GLU A 8 -1.92 11.98 -5.40
N TYR A 9 -1.36 12.43 -4.28
CA TYR A 9 0.06 12.22 -3.96
C TYR A 9 0.38 10.74 -3.76
N MET A 10 -0.45 10.01 -3.01
CA MET A 10 -0.27 8.59 -2.77
C MET A 10 -0.41 7.77 -4.05
N CYS A 11 -1.35 8.12 -4.93
CA CYS A 11 -1.48 7.48 -6.25
C CYS A 11 -0.20 7.65 -7.07
N LYS A 12 0.39 8.85 -7.11
CA LYS A 12 1.66 9.09 -7.82
C LYS A 12 2.82 8.30 -7.22
N LEU A 13 2.89 8.19 -5.89
CA LEU A 13 3.89 7.36 -5.22
C LEU A 13 3.75 5.89 -5.62
N PHE A 14 2.54 5.33 -5.56
CA PHE A 14 2.32 3.94 -5.97
C PHE A 14 2.68 3.73 -7.44
N CYS A 15 2.22 4.58 -8.36
CA CYS A 15 2.61 4.50 -9.77
C CYS A 15 4.13 4.59 -9.98
N TYR A 16 4.82 5.41 -9.21
CA TYR A 16 6.28 5.54 -9.29
C TYR A 16 7.01 4.27 -8.82
N PHE A 17 6.50 3.62 -7.77
CA PHE A 17 7.09 2.41 -7.20
C PHE A 17 6.68 1.13 -7.93
N THR A 18 5.51 1.08 -8.57
CA THR A 18 5.03 -0.10 -9.32
C THR A 18 6.07 -0.66 -10.30
N PRO A 19 6.79 0.12 -11.12
CA PRO A 19 7.85 -0.42 -11.99
C PRO A 19 9.19 -0.67 -11.25
N ARG A 20 9.41 -0.03 -10.09
CA ARG A 20 10.66 -0.09 -9.29
C ARG A 20 10.58 -1.09 -8.13
N TYR A 21 9.52 -1.89 -8.09
CA TYR A 21 9.13 -2.80 -7.01
C TYR A 21 10.17 -3.87 -6.66
N LYS A 22 11.20 -4.08 -7.49
CA LYS A 22 12.23 -5.10 -7.24
C LYS A 22 12.92 -4.94 -5.90
N TYR A 23 12.97 -3.71 -5.37
CA TYR A 23 13.67 -3.35 -4.14
C TYR A 23 12.75 -3.01 -2.97
N LEU A 24 11.44 -2.88 -3.20
CA LEU A 24 10.52 -2.42 -2.18
C LEU A 24 10.05 -3.60 -1.31
N GLN A 25 10.64 -3.74 -0.13
CA GLN A 25 10.31 -4.79 0.83
C GLN A 25 9.51 -4.29 2.03
N GLN A 26 9.57 -2.99 2.32
CA GLN A 26 8.93 -2.39 3.47
C GLN A 26 8.08 -1.20 3.04
N LEU A 27 6.86 -1.12 3.55
CA LEU A 27 5.93 -0.03 3.29
C LEU A 27 5.21 0.38 4.57
N ASP A 28 5.31 1.66 4.91
CA ASP A 28 4.60 2.27 6.03
C ASP A 28 3.66 3.37 5.52
N LEU A 29 2.37 3.18 5.79
CA LEU A 29 1.26 4.06 5.41
C LEU A 29 0.57 4.65 6.66
N THR A 30 1.26 4.70 7.80
CA THR A 30 0.74 5.31 9.03
C THR A 30 0.27 6.74 8.78
N GLU A 31 -0.97 7.05 9.17
CA GLU A 31 -1.60 8.38 9.02
C GLU A 31 -1.72 8.86 7.57
N LYS A 32 -1.70 7.94 6.60
CA LYS A 32 -1.91 8.26 5.19
C LYS A 32 -3.30 7.82 4.73
N ASN A 33 -4.04 8.76 4.16
CA ASN A 33 -5.18 8.45 3.31
C ASN A 33 -4.68 8.12 1.91
N PHE A 34 -5.23 7.07 1.35
CA PHE A 34 -4.94 6.62 0.00
C PHE A 34 -6.21 6.01 -0.61
N ASP A 35 -6.24 5.98 -1.93
CA ASP A 35 -7.27 5.26 -2.66
C ASP A 35 -7.08 3.75 -2.50
N VAL A 36 -8.13 3.09 -2.02
CA VAL A 36 -8.13 1.66 -1.69
C VAL A 36 -7.92 0.80 -2.93
N ASP A 37 -8.57 1.14 -4.04
CA ASP A 37 -8.49 0.37 -5.28
C ASP A 37 -7.11 0.51 -5.93
N VAL A 38 -6.54 1.72 -5.90
CA VAL A 38 -5.17 1.96 -6.35
C VAL A 38 -4.18 1.16 -5.51
N PHE A 39 -4.36 1.11 -4.19
CA PHE A 39 -3.49 0.32 -3.32
C PHE A 39 -3.63 -1.18 -3.56
N VAL A 40 -4.85 -1.69 -3.77
CA VAL A 40 -5.10 -3.10 -4.15
C VAL A 40 -4.38 -3.46 -5.46
N ASN A 41 -4.44 -2.58 -6.47
CA ASN A 41 -3.73 -2.78 -7.74
C ASN A 41 -2.20 -2.74 -7.54
N PHE A 42 -1.71 -1.87 -6.66
CA PHE A 42 -0.30 -1.84 -6.27
C PHE A 42 0.13 -3.16 -5.62
N LEU A 43 -0.68 -3.74 -4.72
CA LEU A 43 -0.40 -5.02 -4.07
C LEU A 43 -0.38 -6.20 -5.04
N ASP A 44 -1.16 -6.18 -6.12
CA ASP A 44 -1.09 -7.20 -7.17
C ASP A 44 0.29 -7.30 -7.81
N ASN A 45 0.91 -6.14 -8.04
CA ASN A 45 2.20 -6.05 -8.70
C ASN A 45 3.36 -6.25 -7.71
N CYS A 46 3.26 -5.66 -6.51
CA CYS A 46 4.39 -5.53 -5.59
C CYS A 46 4.28 -6.47 -4.36
N GLY A 47 3.08 -6.93 -4.04
CA GLY A 47 2.76 -7.56 -2.75
C GLY A 47 3.62 -8.79 -2.44
N ARG A 48 3.95 -9.60 -3.45
CA ARG A 48 4.77 -10.82 -3.28
C ARG A 48 6.15 -10.57 -2.66
N ARG A 49 6.70 -9.35 -2.77
CA ARG A 49 8.03 -9.01 -2.24
C ARG A 49 7.98 -8.26 -0.91
N LEU A 50 6.81 -7.79 -0.50
CA LEU A 50 6.66 -7.11 0.77
C LEU A 50 6.92 -8.09 1.90
N THR A 51 7.81 -7.68 2.80
CA THR A 51 8.15 -8.37 4.04
C THR A 51 7.59 -7.65 5.26
N HIS A 52 7.41 -6.33 5.17
CA HIS A 52 6.85 -5.51 6.23
C HIS A 52 5.81 -4.56 5.63
N LEU A 53 4.59 -4.61 6.17
CA LEU A 53 3.53 -3.68 5.81
C LEU A 53 2.89 -3.12 7.08
N ARG A 54 2.90 -1.80 7.19
CA ARG A 54 2.26 -1.06 8.27
C ARG A 54 1.20 -0.13 7.72
N ILE A 55 -0.02 -0.31 8.17
CA ILE A 55 -1.15 0.58 7.90
C ILE A 55 -1.71 0.95 9.27
N ARG A 56 -1.67 2.23 9.63
CA ARG A 56 -2.22 2.70 10.90
C ARG A 56 -3.01 3.97 10.71
N LYS A 57 -4.06 4.16 11.51
CA LYS A 57 -4.88 5.39 11.50
C LYS A 57 -5.38 5.71 10.08
N CYS A 58 -5.87 4.69 9.38
CA CYS A 58 -6.52 4.85 8.08
C CYS A 58 -8.03 4.95 8.29
N CYS A 59 -8.67 5.97 7.69
CA CYS A 59 -10.11 6.20 7.84
C CYS A 59 -10.97 5.46 6.79
N LYS A 60 -10.37 4.56 6.00
CA LYS A 60 -11.01 3.86 4.88
C LYS A 60 -11.34 2.41 5.25
N ASP A 61 -12.30 1.80 4.53
CA ASP A 61 -12.54 0.36 4.63
C ASP A 61 -11.33 -0.42 4.06
N LEU A 62 -10.69 -1.21 4.92
CA LEU A 62 -9.51 -2.00 4.59
C LEU A 62 -9.84 -3.45 4.26
N ASN A 63 -11.09 -3.90 4.31
CA ASN A 63 -11.49 -5.27 3.94
C ASN A 63 -10.95 -5.72 2.56
N PRO A 64 -11.11 -4.94 1.46
CA PRO A 64 -10.55 -5.33 0.18
C PRO A 64 -9.01 -5.42 0.20
N VAL A 65 -8.36 -4.52 0.95
CA VAL A 65 -6.90 -4.51 1.12
C VAL A 65 -6.44 -5.77 1.87
N LEU A 66 -7.09 -6.12 2.97
CA LEU A 66 -6.80 -7.30 3.77
C LEU A 66 -6.94 -8.60 2.95
N LEU A 67 -8.04 -8.71 2.20
CA LEU A 67 -8.26 -9.84 1.29
C LEU A 67 -7.16 -9.90 0.22
N LYS A 68 -6.70 -8.75 -0.27
CA LYS A 68 -5.64 -8.72 -1.27
C LYS A 68 -4.28 -9.11 -0.70
N ILE A 69 -3.96 -8.61 0.49
CA ILE A 69 -2.73 -8.94 1.23
C ILE A 69 -2.65 -10.45 1.42
N SER A 70 -3.71 -11.10 1.91
CA SER A 70 -3.71 -12.54 2.16
C SER A 70 -3.46 -13.37 0.89
N LYS A 71 -3.89 -12.87 -0.27
CA LYS A 71 -3.69 -13.52 -1.58
C LYS A 71 -2.29 -13.28 -2.15
N THR A 72 -1.76 -12.07 -2.03
CA THR A 72 -0.56 -11.63 -2.80
C THR A 72 0.71 -11.59 -1.95
N CYS A 73 0.62 -11.16 -0.69
CA CYS A 73 1.77 -10.79 0.13
C CYS A 73 2.30 -11.96 0.96
N LYS A 74 2.70 -13.04 0.29
CA LYS A 74 3.09 -14.32 0.93
C LYS A 74 4.38 -14.26 1.76
N ASN A 75 5.21 -13.23 1.56
CA ASN A 75 6.49 -13.07 2.24
C ASN A 75 6.44 -12.09 3.44
N LEU A 76 5.23 -11.67 3.85
CA LEU A 76 5.05 -10.78 4.99
C LEU A 76 5.49 -11.49 6.28
N LYS A 77 6.53 -10.93 6.90
CA LYS A 77 7.04 -11.33 8.22
C LYS A 77 6.38 -10.54 9.33
N SER A 78 6.00 -9.29 9.04
CA SER A 78 5.31 -8.42 9.99
C SER A 78 4.21 -7.64 9.29
N THR A 79 2.99 -7.79 9.82
CA THR A 79 1.81 -7.02 9.44
C THR A 79 1.31 -6.27 10.67
N CYS A 80 1.25 -4.95 10.58
CA CYS A 80 0.60 -4.10 11.58
C CYS A 80 -0.54 -3.34 10.89
N ILE A 81 -1.77 -3.74 11.16
CA ILE A 81 -2.98 -3.08 10.68
C ILE A 81 -3.80 -2.74 11.92
N LEU A 82 -3.80 -1.46 12.31
CA LEU A 82 -4.41 -0.94 13.54
C LEU A 82 -5.17 0.37 13.29
#